data_AF-A0A8C4U9I8-F1
#
_entry.id   AF-A0A8C4U9I8-F1
#
_cell.length_a   1.000
_cell.length_b   1.000
_cell.length_c   1.000
_cell.angle_alpha   90.00
_cell.angle_beta   90.00
_cell.angle_gamma   90.00
#
_symmetry.space_group_name_H-M   'P 1'
#
loop_
_entity.id
_entity.type
_entity.pdbx_description
1 polymer ?
#
loop_
_entity_poly.entity_id
_entity_poly.type
_entity_poly.pdbx_seq_one_letter_code
_entity_poly.pdbx_strand_id
1 'polypeptide(L)'
;MIRKGDAVARVARKVNDTVENKTDSLDLANCKLMTFPIGIYKAMRSVTEGIHCISLANNELKSLTSRFVTTFNQLRELNLAGNYLHRLPEEITSLLHLRAINLSRNRFRHFPEHLAAVTTLETIDLEENEITGAATLQNPLTKKKLEGWKEPLIPQP
;
A
#
# COMPACT_ATOMS: atom_id res chain seq x y z
N MET A 1 10.20 -15.71 19.42
CA MET A 1 10.53 -16.29 18.10
C MET A 1 9.27 -16.92 17.52
N ILE A 2 8.50 -16.18 16.73
CA ILE A 2 7.19 -16.63 16.21
C ILE A 2 7.44 -17.46 14.94
N ARG A 3 6.86 -18.66 14.88
CA ARG A 3 7.08 -19.62 13.78
C ARG A 3 6.48 -19.05 12.50
N LYS A 4 7.19 -19.14 11.37
CA LYS A 4 6.71 -18.74 10.03
C LYS A 4 5.31 -19.31 9.68
N GLY A 5 4.90 -20.41 10.32
CA GLY A 5 3.57 -21.02 10.16
C GLY A 5 2.40 -20.14 10.60
N ASP A 6 2.57 -19.27 11.61
CA ASP A 6 1.44 -18.51 12.17
C ASP A 6 0.96 -17.39 11.24
N ALA A 7 1.90 -16.77 10.50
CA ALA A 7 1.57 -15.74 9.51
C ALA A 7 0.80 -16.34 8.33
N VAL A 8 1.27 -17.49 7.82
CA VAL A 8 0.65 -18.18 6.69
C VAL A 8 -0.77 -18.65 7.06
N ALA A 9 -0.97 -19.20 8.26
CA ALA A 9 -2.29 -19.65 8.70
C ALA A 9 -3.30 -18.49 8.84
N ARG A 10 -2.88 -17.34 9.39
CA ARG A 10 -3.74 -16.15 9.50
C ARG A 10 -4.18 -15.65 8.12
N VAL A 11 -3.23 -15.58 7.19
CA VAL A 11 -3.45 -15.11 5.83
C VAL A 11 -4.37 -16.07 5.08
N ALA A 12 -4.12 -17.38 5.17
CA ALA A 12 -4.95 -18.39 4.51
C ALA A 12 -6.42 -18.31 4.97
N ARG A 13 -6.65 -18.13 6.28
CA ARG A 13 -8.00 -17.93 6.82
C ARG A 13 -8.68 -16.70 6.23
N LYS A 14 -8.03 -15.54 6.31
CA LYS A 14 -8.55 -14.27 5.78
C LYS A 14 -8.84 -14.33 4.28
N VAL A 15 -7.97 -14.99 3.52
CA VAL A 15 -8.16 -15.21 2.08
C VAL A 15 -9.36 -16.11 1.80
N ASN A 16 -9.49 -17.22 2.54
CA ASN A 16 -10.65 -18.11 2.40
C ASN A 16 -11.95 -17.36 2.75
N ASP A 17 -11.97 -16.59 3.83
CA ASP A 17 -13.12 -15.78 4.23
C ASP A 17 -13.52 -14.79 3.11
N THR A 18 -12.55 -14.11 2.49
CA THR A 18 -12.79 -13.22 1.34
C THR A 18 -13.38 -13.97 0.14
N VAL A 19 -12.86 -15.16 -0.16
CA VAL A 19 -13.31 -15.97 -1.31
C VAL A 19 -14.70 -16.56 -1.07
N GLU A 20 -14.97 -17.08 0.13
CA GLU A 20 -16.27 -17.68 0.50
C GLU A 20 -17.37 -16.62 0.56
N ASN A 21 -17.09 -15.48 1.18
CA ASN A 21 -18.06 -14.39 1.30
C ASN A 21 -18.12 -13.49 0.06
N LYS A 22 -17.27 -13.73 -0.95
CA LYS A 22 -17.17 -12.97 -2.20
C LYS A 22 -17.05 -11.46 -1.96
N THR A 23 -16.26 -11.08 -0.97
CA THR A 23 -16.04 -9.67 -0.64
C THR A 23 -15.14 -9.02 -1.68
N ASP A 24 -15.33 -7.74 -1.92
CA ASP A 24 -14.42 -6.91 -2.74
C ASP A 24 -13.20 -6.40 -1.94
N SER A 25 -13.14 -6.77 -0.67
CA SER A 25 -12.18 -6.29 0.31
C SER A 25 -11.37 -7.45 0.88
N LEU A 26 -10.05 -7.30 0.87
CA LEU A 26 -9.10 -8.25 1.44
C LEU A 26 -8.29 -7.56 2.55
N ASP A 27 -8.60 -7.91 3.79
CA ASP A 27 -7.87 -7.43 4.96
C ASP A 27 -6.79 -8.43 5.41
N LEU A 28 -5.53 -8.08 5.16
CA LEU A 28 -4.33 -8.79 5.62
C LEU A 28 -3.52 -7.94 6.62
N ALA A 29 -4.17 -7.02 7.33
CA ALA A 29 -3.51 -6.25 8.37
C ALA A 29 -3.02 -7.13 9.51
N ASN A 30 -1.95 -6.70 10.21
CA ASN A 30 -1.41 -7.35 11.41
C ASN A 30 -1.00 -8.82 11.21
N CYS A 31 -0.63 -9.20 9.97
CA CYS A 31 -0.28 -10.58 9.64
C CYS A 31 1.19 -10.92 9.87
N LYS A 32 2.05 -9.92 10.15
CA LYS A 32 3.52 -10.04 10.25
C LYS A 32 4.17 -10.46 8.93
N LEU A 33 3.62 -9.95 7.82
CA LEU A 33 4.10 -10.23 6.48
C LEU A 33 5.39 -9.45 6.21
N MET A 34 6.46 -10.16 5.87
CA MET A 34 7.68 -9.53 5.31
C MET A 34 7.59 -9.32 3.79
N THR A 35 6.75 -10.11 3.13
CA THR A 35 6.43 -10.01 1.70
C THR A 35 5.01 -10.54 1.46
N PHE A 36 4.40 -10.17 0.33
CA PHE A 36 3.11 -10.72 -0.07
C PHE A 36 3.25 -12.22 -0.44
N PRO A 37 2.56 -13.15 0.23
CA PRO A 37 2.76 -14.58 0.03
C PRO A 37 2.33 -15.08 -1.36
N ILE A 38 3.23 -15.77 -2.07
CA ILE A 38 2.99 -16.21 -3.45
C ILE A 38 1.83 -17.21 -3.59
N GLY A 39 1.55 -17.99 -2.53
CA GLY A 39 0.46 -18.96 -2.52
C GLY A 39 -0.94 -18.33 -2.65
N ILE A 40 -1.09 -17.07 -2.22
CA ILE A 40 -2.37 -16.35 -2.28
C ILE A 40 -2.79 -16.11 -3.72
N TYR A 41 -1.85 -15.85 -4.64
CA TYR A 41 -2.18 -15.62 -6.04
C TYR A 41 -2.94 -16.80 -6.67
N LYS A 42 -2.64 -18.03 -6.22
CA LYS A 42 -3.37 -19.22 -6.67
C LYS A 42 -4.74 -19.32 -6.02
N ALA A 43 -4.83 -19.05 -4.71
CA ALA A 43 -6.07 -19.13 -3.95
C ALA A 43 -7.12 -18.09 -4.39
N MET A 44 -6.66 -16.89 -4.75
CA MET A 44 -7.55 -15.77 -5.08
C MET A 44 -7.81 -15.58 -6.58
N ARG A 45 -7.28 -16.45 -7.45
CA ARG A 45 -7.35 -16.26 -8.91
C ARG A 45 -8.78 -16.05 -9.45
N SER A 46 -9.80 -16.61 -8.80
CA SER A 46 -11.20 -16.47 -9.20
C SER A 46 -11.87 -15.17 -8.72
N VAL A 47 -11.25 -14.45 -7.77
CA VAL A 47 -11.85 -13.25 -7.15
C VAL A 47 -11.02 -11.99 -7.35
N THR A 48 -9.79 -12.07 -7.87
CA THR A 48 -8.87 -10.93 -8.02
C THR A 48 -9.47 -9.75 -8.78
N GLU A 49 -10.30 -9.99 -9.79
CA GLU A 49 -10.96 -8.92 -10.57
C GLU A 49 -12.04 -8.18 -9.78
N GLY A 50 -12.60 -8.79 -8.73
CA GLY A 50 -13.58 -8.18 -7.85
C GLY A 50 -12.98 -7.47 -6.63
N ILE A 51 -11.66 -7.55 -6.43
CA ILE A 51 -11.01 -6.91 -5.27
C ILE A 51 -10.73 -5.44 -5.57
N HIS A 52 -11.41 -4.57 -4.83
CA HIS A 52 -11.26 -3.13 -4.90
C HIS A 52 -10.48 -2.56 -3.72
N CYS A 53 -10.49 -3.23 -2.56
CA CYS A 53 -9.85 -2.73 -1.35
C CYS A 53 -8.88 -3.76 -0.77
N ILE A 54 -7.62 -3.38 -0.55
CA ILE A 54 -6.64 -4.22 0.14
C ILE A 54 -6.05 -3.46 1.33
N SER A 55 -6.09 -4.09 2.50
CA SER A 55 -5.31 -3.66 3.66
C SER A 55 -4.15 -4.61 3.93
N LEU A 56 -2.95 -4.05 3.91
CA LEU A 56 -1.69 -4.68 4.32
C LEU A 56 -1.08 -3.92 5.52
N ALA A 57 -1.89 -3.18 6.26
CA ALA A 57 -1.43 -2.33 7.36
C ALA A 57 -0.75 -3.14 8.49
N ASN A 58 0.18 -2.52 9.20
CA ASN A 58 0.87 -3.08 10.37
C ASN A 58 1.52 -4.45 10.05
N ASN A 59 2.29 -4.50 8.99
CA ASN A 59 3.10 -5.64 8.59
C ASN A 59 4.58 -5.23 8.58
N GLU A 60 5.45 -6.08 8.04
CA GLU A 60 6.89 -5.85 7.97
C GLU A 60 7.37 -5.74 6.52
N LEU A 61 6.49 -5.27 5.61
CA LEU A 61 6.77 -5.21 4.18
C LEU A 61 7.86 -4.18 3.91
N LYS A 62 8.93 -4.61 3.23
CA LYS A 62 10.03 -3.74 2.78
C LYS A 62 9.85 -3.25 1.35
N SER A 63 9.03 -3.94 0.58
CA SER A 63 8.74 -3.64 -0.82
C SER A 63 7.40 -4.26 -1.22
N LEU A 64 6.72 -3.61 -2.16
CA LEU A 64 5.62 -4.20 -2.93
C LEU A 64 6.18 -4.79 -4.23
N THR A 65 5.68 -5.94 -4.66
CA THR A 65 6.15 -6.59 -5.90
C THR A 65 5.32 -6.13 -7.10
N SER A 66 5.93 -6.08 -8.29
CA SER A 66 5.21 -5.83 -9.55
C SER A 66 4.05 -6.80 -9.75
N ARG A 67 4.26 -8.07 -9.36
CA ARG A 67 3.21 -9.11 -9.40
C ARG A 67 2.00 -8.76 -8.55
N PHE A 68 2.19 -8.22 -7.34
CA PHE A 68 1.05 -7.79 -6.52
C PHE A 68 0.23 -6.73 -7.26
N VAL A 69 0.90 -5.70 -7.77
CA VAL A 69 0.24 -4.56 -8.41
C VAL A 69 -0.52 -4.98 -9.67
N THR A 70 0.13 -5.75 -10.53
CA THR A 70 -0.48 -6.26 -11.76
C THR A 70 -1.61 -7.27 -11.52
N THR A 71 -1.57 -8.01 -10.41
CA THR A 71 -2.65 -8.95 -10.05
C THR A 71 -3.90 -8.24 -9.55
N PHE A 72 -3.73 -7.16 -8.78
CA PHE A 72 -4.83 -6.40 -8.18
C PHE A 72 -5.01 -5.04 -8.89
N ASN A 73 -5.14 -5.07 -10.22
CA ASN A 73 -5.21 -3.85 -11.04
C ASN A 73 -6.55 -3.08 -10.94
N GLN A 74 -7.58 -3.70 -10.34
CA GLN A 74 -8.88 -3.09 -10.07
C GLN A 74 -8.94 -2.34 -8.73
N LEU A 75 -7.82 -2.25 -8.01
CA LEU A 75 -7.77 -1.58 -6.72
C LEU A 75 -8.23 -0.12 -6.79
N ARG A 76 -9.07 0.25 -5.83
CA ARG A 76 -9.54 1.60 -5.54
C ARG A 76 -8.91 2.13 -4.26
N GLU A 77 -8.70 1.26 -3.28
CA GLU A 77 -8.11 1.62 -1.99
C GLU A 77 -7.00 0.65 -1.60
N LEU A 78 -5.85 1.20 -1.22
CA LEU A 78 -4.69 0.42 -0.78
C LEU A 78 -4.12 0.98 0.53
N ASN A 79 -4.25 0.22 1.61
CA ASN A 79 -3.69 0.57 2.90
C ASN A 79 -2.39 -0.19 3.16
N LEU A 80 -1.27 0.53 3.20
CA LEU A 80 0.09 0.03 3.47
C LEU A 80 0.68 0.67 4.73
N ALA A 81 -0.15 1.29 5.58
CA ALA A 81 0.29 1.97 6.78
C ALA A 81 1.07 1.05 7.73
N GLY A 82 2.09 1.57 8.43
CA GLY A 82 2.80 0.79 9.45
C GLY A 82 3.60 -0.38 8.85
N ASN A 83 4.40 -0.10 7.83
CA ASN A 83 5.30 -1.05 7.19
C ASN A 83 6.73 -0.47 7.14
N TYR A 84 7.63 -1.09 6.37
CA TYR A 84 9.00 -0.63 6.17
C TYR A 84 9.29 -0.26 4.71
N LEU A 85 8.26 0.20 3.99
CA LEU A 85 8.38 0.59 2.58
C LEU A 85 9.19 1.88 2.46
N HIS A 86 10.07 1.93 1.48
CA HIS A 86 10.86 3.13 1.15
C HIS A 86 10.71 3.53 -0.32
N ARG A 87 10.07 2.68 -1.12
CA ARG A 87 9.75 2.88 -2.54
C ARG A 87 8.52 2.06 -2.92
N LEU A 88 7.87 2.47 -3.99
CA LEU A 88 6.85 1.69 -4.69
C LEU A 88 7.42 1.18 -6.02
N PRO A 89 6.94 0.04 -6.54
CA PRO A 89 7.26 -0.42 -7.88
C PRO A 89 6.69 0.52 -8.95
N GLU A 90 7.33 0.60 -10.11
CA GLU A 90 6.89 1.44 -11.24
C GLU A 90 5.49 1.04 -11.72
N GLU A 91 5.15 -0.24 -11.63
CA GLU A 91 3.85 -0.77 -12.02
C GLU A 91 2.69 -0.19 -11.21
N ILE A 92 2.93 0.56 -10.13
CA ILE A 92 1.86 1.29 -9.41
C ILE A 92 1.09 2.23 -10.35
N THR A 93 1.72 2.68 -11.42
CA THR A 93 1.10 3.46 -12.51
C THR A 93 -0.01 2.70 -13.25
N SER A 94 -0.01 1.36 -13.20
CA SER A 94 -1.06 0.52 -13.81
C SER A 94 -2.35 0.43 -12.99
N LEU A 95 -2.36 0.96 -11.76
CA LEU A 95 -3.56 1.00 -10.92
C LEU A 95 -4.49 2.15 -11.33
N LEU A 96 -5.08 2.03 -12.52
CA LEU A 96 -5.89 3.07 -13.15
C LEU A 96 -7.17 3.42 -12.36
N HIS A 97 -7.58 2.58 -11.41
CA HIS A 97 -8.77 2.79 -10.59
C HIS A 97 -8.46 3.27 -9.16
N LEU A 98 -7.18 3.41 -8.80
CA LEU A 98 -6.77 3.69 -7.42
C LEU A 98 -7.10 5.14 -7.04
N ARG A 99 -7.96 5.30 -6.04
CA ARG A 99 -8.41 6.59 -5.51
C ARG A 99 -7.71 6.95 -4.21
N ALA A 100 -7.45 5.99 -3.33
CA ALA A 100 -6.82 6.24 -2.04
C ALA A 100 -5.65 5.29 -1.80
N ILE A 101 -4.54 5.84 -1.33
CA ILE A 101 -3.41 5.06 -0.83
C ILE A 101 -2.91 5.61 0.50
N ASN A 102 -2.79 4.73 1.50
CA ASN A 102 -2.20 5.07 2.78
C ASN A 102 -0.80 4.44 2.89
N LEU A 103 0.22 5.29 2.95
CA LEU A 103 1.63 4.96 3.11
C LEU A 103 2.19 5.53 4.42
N SER A 104 1.34 5.96 5.36
CA SER A 104 1.78 6.48 6.64
C SER A 104 2.64 5.46 7.40
N ARG A 105 3.48 5.92 8.32
CA ARG A 105 4.31 5.04 9.16
C ARG A 105 5.14 4.06 8.34
N ASN A 106 5.88 4.60 7.38
CA ASN A 106 6.81 3.86 6.53
C ASN A 106 8.19 4.54 6.56
N ARG A 107 9.05 4.29 5.57
CA ARG A 107 10.43 4.80 5.48
C ARG A 107 10.69 5.53 4.16
N PHE A 108 9.67 6.17 3.59
CA PHE A 108 9.85 6.98 2.38
C PHE A 108 10.68 8.21 2.71
N ARG A 109 11.76 8.43 1.96
CA ARG A 109 12.61 9.63 2.06
C ARG A 109 12.27 10.73 1.08
N HIS A 110 11.55 10.34 0.03
CA HIS A 110 11.10 11.22 -1.05
C HIS A 110 9.64 10.89 -1.35
N PHE A 111 8.94 11.82 -1.98
CA PHE A 111 7.64 11.53 -2.54
C PHE A 111 7.76 10.40 -3.59
N PRO A 112 6.90 9.36 -3.55
CA PRO A 112 6.91 8.30 -4.55
C PRO A 112 6.39 8.84 -5.90
N GLU A 113 7.31 9.31 -6.75
CA GLU A 113 7.01 10.01 -8.00
C GLU A 113 6.04 9.28 -8.94
N HIS A 114 6.09 7.94 -8.98
CA HIS A 114 5.18 7.12 -9.77
C HIS A 114 3.70 7.31 -9.40
N LEU A 115 3.39 7.70 -8.17
CA LEU A 115 2.01 8.04 -7.77
C LEU A 115 1.50 9.31 -8.47
N ALA A 116 2.38 10.18 -8.95
CA ALA A 116 1.98 11.36 -9.71
C ALA A 116 1.39 11.01 -11.08
N ALA A 117 1.74 9.84 -11.63
CA ALA A 117 1.17 9.35 -12.89
C ALA A 117 -0.19 8.64 -12.70
N VAL A 118 -0.59 8.33 -11.47
CA VAL A 118 -1.90 7.74 -11.17
C VAL A 118 -2.95 8.86 -11.11
N THR A 119 -3.55 9.17 -12.26
CA THR A 119 -4.45 10.32 -12.44
C THR A 119 -5.77 10.23 -11.66
N THR A 120 -6.19 9.02 -11.27
CA THR A 120 -7.40 8.75 -10.50
C THR A 120 -7.22 8.87 -9.00
N LEU A 121 -5.98 9.06 -8.53
CA LEU A 121 -5.67 9.10 -7.12
C LEU A 121 -6.17 10.42 -6.52
N GLU A 122 -7.05 10.34 -5.55
CA GLU A 122 -7.69 11.44 -4.84
C GLU A 122 -7.00 11.72 -3.50
N THR A 123 -6.55 10.67 -2.79
CA THR A 123 -5.96 10.79 -1.45
C THR A 123 -4.65 10.03 -1.33
N ILE A 124 -3.63 10.67 -0.74
CA ILE A 124 -2.36 10.04 -0.36
C ILE A 124 -2.04 10.47 1.06
N ASP A 125 -1.81 9.48 1.92
CA ASP A 125 -1.27 9.69 3.26
C ASP A 125 0.18 9.18 3.29
N LEU A 126 1.13 10.04 3.65
CA LEU A 126 2.53 9.67 3.90
C LEU A 126 3.00 10.21 5.26
N GLU A 127 2.09 10.44 6.22
CA GLU A 127 2.44 10.88 7.57
C GLU A 127 3.43 9.89 8.22
N GLU A 128 4.24 10.35 9.17
CA GLU A 128 5.21 9.48 9.88
C GLU A 128 6.16 8.72 8.92
N ASN A 129 6.68 9.41 7.90
CA ASN A 129 7.77 8.95 7.02
C ASN A 129 9.04 9.79 7.21
N GLU A 130 10.11 9.47 6.47
CA GLU A 130 11.40 10.18 6.49
C GLU A 130 11.51 11.25 5.38
N ILE A 131 10.38 11.80 4.91
CA ILE A 131 10.35 12.72 3.75
C ILE A 131 10.94 14.07 4.17
N THR A 132 12.07 14.44 3.56
CA THR A 132 12.74 15.72 3.81
C THR A 132 12.39 16.75 2.72
N GLY A 133 12.10 17.98 3.13
CA GLY A 133 11.35 18.98 2.35
C GLY A 133 11.98 19.49 1.05
N ALA A 134 13.25 19.17 0.75
CA ALA A 134 13.88 19.60 -0.50
C ALA A 134 13.34 18.85 -1.75
N ALA A 135 12.83 17.62 -1.60
CA ALA A 135 12.34 16.81 -2.71
C ALA A 135 10.82 16.96 -2.96
N THR A 136 10.08 17.52 -1.99
CA THR A 136 8.62 17.68 -2.06
C THR A 136 8.20 18.85 -2.96
N LEU A 137 9.07 19.88 -3.08
CA LEU A 137 8.75 21.16 -3.73
C LEU A 137 8.90 21.18 -5.26
N GLN A 138 9.39 20.12 -5.89
CA GLN A 138 9.62 20.10 -7.34
C GLN A 138 8.43 19.62 -8.17
N ASN A 139 7.38 19.05 -7.58
CA ASN A 139 6.24 18.52 -8.34
C ASN A 139 4.95 19.37 -8.12
N PRO A 140 4.39 20.00 -9.17
CA PRO A 140 3.16 20.80 -9.08
C PRO A 140 1.93 20.00 -8.63
N LEU A 141 1.90 18.68 -8.86
CA LEU A 141 0.82 17.80 -8.42
C LEU A 141 0.85 17.52 -6.91
N THR A 142 2.02 17.63 -6.26
CA THR A 142 2.14 17.54 -4.81
C THR A 142 1.39 18.71 -4.16
N LYS A 143 1.46 19.93 -4.71
CA LYS A 143 0.87 21.12 -4.09
C LYS A 143 -0.65 21.07 -3.96
N LYS A 144 -1.37 20.52 -4.97
CA LYS A 144 -2.84 20.41 -4.96
C LYS A 144 -3.37 19.28 -4.07
N LYS A 145 -2.54 18.27 -3.80
CA LYS A 145 -2.91 17.08 -3.01
C LYS A 145 -2.41 17.13 -1.57
N LEU A 146 -1.41 17.97 -1.31
CA LEU A 146 -0.86 18.29 0.01
C LEU A 146 -1.61 19.43 0.72
N GLU A 147 -2.70 20.02 0.19
CA GLU A 147 -3.43 21.07 0.93
C GLU A 147 -4.06 20.57 2.25
N GLY A 148 -4.12 19.24 2.47
CA GLY A 148 -4.45 18.64 3.77
C GLY A 148 -3.24 18.29 4.66
N TRP A 149 -2.01 18.55 4.21
CA TRP A 149 -0.80 18.26 4.97
C TRP A 149 -0.43 19.43 5.89
N LYS A 150 -0.37 19.17 7.20
CA LYS A 150 0.35 20.03 8.13
C LYS A 150 1.82 19.62 8.07
N GLU A 151 2.68 20.54 7.64
CA GLU A 151 4.13 20.35 7.74
C GLU A 151 4.51 19.91 9.17
N PRO A 152 5.36 18.87 9.34
CA PRO A 152 5.91 18.58 10.64
C PRO A 152 6.74 19.78 11.10
N LEU A 153 6.46 20.25 12.32
CA LEU A 153 7.23 21.31 12.97
C LEU A 153 8.69 20.87 13.03
N ILE A 154 9.51 21.39 12.12
CA ILE A 154 10.96 21.27 12.19
C ILE A 154 11.37 22.05 13.45
N PRO A 155 12.01 21.43 14.46
CA PRO A 155 12.63 22.21 15.52
C PRO A 155 13.78 23.00 14.87
N GLN A 156 13.65 24.32 14.89
CA GLN A 156 14.72 25.26 14.54
C GLN A 156 15.89 25.06 15.53
N PRO A 157 17.14 25.29 15.10
CA PRO A 157 18.36 24.90 15.84
C PRO A 157 18.47 25.49 17.24
#